data_AF-A0A7D4AUP2-F1
#
_entry.id   AF-A0A7D4AUP2-F1
#
_cell.length_a   1.000
_cell.length_b   1.000
_cell.length_c   1.000
_cell.angle_alpha   90.00
_cell.angle_beta   90.00
_cell.angle_gamma   90.00
#
_symmetry.space_group_name_H-M   'P 1'
#
loop_
_entity.id
_entity.type
_entity.pdbx_description
1 polymer ?
#
loop_
_entity_poly.entity_id
_entity_poly.type
_entity_poly.pdbx_seq_one_letter_code
_entity_poly.pdbx_strand_id
1 'polypeptide(L)'
;MASFIGRVDAAGEQQRWGYPSTRAWLRSKLGMRESRAKERLTLARQRHRLPLVAKRLAAGDLSYGYATTVADAVARLDDTDCGQAESTLLDMADQGFSAGKVAAFGRRIRDVIAERDGTEEAPDEDSKHGYEKSWITTTRSLDGGRYIKGWLNPEDAAIWDGPWPRSPSRPGRTTTAT
;
A
#
# COMPACT_ATOMS: atom_id res chain seq x y z
N MET A 1 -21.90 -10.90 -6.73
CA MET A 1 -21.03 -11.95 -6.14
C MET A 1 -20.53 -11.59 -4.74
N ALA A 2 -19.74 -10.51 -4.56
CA ALA A 2 -19.12 -10.17 -3.27
C ALA A 2 -20.12 -10.04 -2.10
N SER A 3 -21.28 -9.42 -2.31
CA SER A 3 -22.32 -9.29 -1.28
C SER A 3 -22.91 -10.65 -0.84
N PHE A 4 -22.97 -11.63 -1.73
CA PHE A 4 -23.44 -12.98 -1.37
C PHE A 4 -22.39 -13.73 -0.56
N ILE A 5 -21.13 -13.68 -1.00
CA ILE A 5 -20.00 -14.27 -0.26
C ILE A 5 -19.90 -13.67 1.15
N GLY A 6 -20.07 -12.35 1.28
CA GLY A 6 -20.05 -11.67 2.58
C GLY A 6 -21.18 -12.11 3.51
N ARG A 7 -22.40 -12.31 2.98
CA ARG A 7 -23.52 -12.85 3.77
C ARG A 7 -23.26 -14.29 4.22
N VAL A 8 -22.76 -15.15 3.34
CA VAL A 8 -22.42 -16.54 3.69
C VAL A 8 -21.36 -16.57 4.78
N ASP A 9 -20.29 -15.79 4.62
CA ASP A 9 -19.20 -15.71 5.60
C ASP A 9 -19.69 -15.21 6.96
N ALA A 10 -20.48 -14.13 6.99
CA ALA A 10 -21.01 -13.54 8.22
C ALA A 10 -22.04 -14.45 8.92
N ALA A 11 -22.88 -15.15 8.15
CA ALA A 11 -23.90 -16.06 8.69
C ALA A 11 -23.35 -17.43 9.08
N GLY A 12 -22.11 -17.76 8.69
CA GLY A 12 -21.56 -19.09 8.94
C GLY A 12 -22.18 -20.20 8.08
N GLU A 13 -22.90 -19.86 7.01
CA GLU A 13 -23.79 -20.79 6.29
C GLU A 13 -23.01 -21.97 5.68
N GLN A 14 -21.75 -21.74 5.32
CA GLN A 14 -20.84 -22.80 4.85
C GLN A 14 -20.71 -23.97 5.82
N GLN A 15 -20.76 -23.73 7.14
CA GLN A 15 -20.62 -24.78 8.15
C GLN A 15 -21.86 -25.68 8.16
N ARG A 16 -23.04 -25.09 7.96
CA ARG A 16 -24.30 -25.83 7.81
C ARG A 16 -24.30 -26.73 6.58
N TRP A 17 -23.56 -26.34 5.55
CA TRP A 17 -23.33 -27.15 4.35
C TRP A 17 -22.16 -28.14 4.48
N GLY A 18 -21.54 -28.26 5.66
CA GLY A 18 -20.45 -29.22 5.91
C GLY A 18 -19.06 -28.74 5.49
N TYR A 19 -18.88 -27.45 5.22
CA TYR A 19 -17.57 -26.89 4.86
C TYR A 19 -16.88 -26.25 6.07
N PRO A 20 -15.56 -26.51 6.27
CA PRO A 20 -14.83 -26.00 7.43
C PRO A 20 -14.57 -24.48 7.36
N SER A 21 -14.70 -23.86 6.19
CA SER A 21 -14.54 -22.42 6.02
C SER A 21 -15.20 -21.92 4.73
N THR A 22 -15.46 -20.61 4.65
CA THR A 22 -16.00 -19.97 3.45
C THR A 22 -15.07 -20.19 2.25
N ARG A 23 -13.74 -20.18 2.45
CA ARG A 23 -12.77 -20.51 1.40
C ARG A 23 -12.93 -21.94 0.90
N ALA A 24 -13.08 -22.92 1.80
CA ALA A 24 -13.29 -24.31 1.43
C ALA A 24 -14.59 -24.48 0.62
N TRP A 25 -15.66 -23.80 1.02
CA TRP A 25 -16.90 -23.75 0.26
C TRP A 25 -16.72 -23.13 -1.13
N LEU A 26 -16.06 -21.96 -1.24
CA LEU A 26 -15.79 -21.31 -2.53
C LEU A 26 -15.00 -22.22 -3.48
N ARG A 27 -14.01 -22.94 -2.96
CA ARG A 27 -13.23 -23.88 -3.77
C ARG A 27 -14.06 -25.07 -4.23
N SER A 28 -14.83 -25.66 -3.32
CA SER A 28 -15.59 -26.88 -3.59
C SER A 28 -16.81 -26.63 -4.49
N LYS A 29 -17.59 -25.58 -4.23
CA LYS A 29 -18.84 -25.31 -4.94
C LYS A 29 -18.67 -24.46 -6.21
N LEU A 30 -17.67 -23.57 -6.23
CA LEU A 30 -17.44 -22.66 -7.37
C LEU A 30 -16.17 -23.00 -8.15
N GLY A 31 -15.47 -24.09 -7.79
CA GLY A 31 -14.24 -24.51 -8.48
C GLY A 31 -13.10 -23.50 -8.39
N MET A 32 -13.13 -22.58 -7.42
CA MET A 32 -12.13 -21.51 -7.33
C MET A 32 -10.77 -22.06 -6.89
N ARG A 33 -9.70 -21.52 -7.48
CA ARG A 33 -8.32 -21.69 -6.96
C ARG A 33 -8.17 -21.01 -5.59
N GLU A 34 -7.23 -21.48 -4.77
CA GLU A 34 -7.00 -20.94 -3.41
C GLU A 34 -6.84 -19.43 -3.40
N SER A 35 -5.94 -18.91 -4.24
CA SER A 35 -5.66 -17.48 -4.33
C SER A 35 -6.94 -16.70 -4.66
N ARG A 36 -7.68 -17.13 -5.67
CA ARG A 36 -8.94 -16.49 -6.07
C ARG A 36 -10.01 -16.57 -4.98
N ALA A 37 -10.13 -17.69 -4.27
CA ALA A 37 -11.06 -17.81 -3.16
C ALA A 37 -10.70 -16.85 -2.02
N LYS A 38 -9.40 -16.73 -1.69
CA LYS A 38 -8.90 -15.79 -0.69
C LYS A 38 -9.19 -14.33 -1.07
N GLU A 39 -8.82 -13.92 -2.28
CA GLU A 39 -9.05 -12.56 -2.80
C GLU A 39 -10.54 -12.18 -2.74
N ARG A 40 -11.42 -13.10 -3.14
CA ARG A 40 -12.88 -12.88 -3.14
C ARG A 40 -13.44 -12.77 -1.74
N LEU A 41 -12.89 -13.53 -0.80
CA LEU A 41 -13.28 -13.45 0.60
C LEU A 41 -12.79 -12.15 1.26
N THR A 42 -11.53 -11.75 1.05
CA THR A 42 -11.02 -10.47 1.59
C THR A 42 -11.87 -9.31 1.10
N LEU A 43 -12.11 -9.23 -0.21
CA LEU A 43 -12.94 -8.18 -0.79
C LEU A 43 -14.37 -8.19 -0.25
N ALA A 44 -14.97 -9.37 -0.04
CA ALA A 44 -16.31 -9.47 0.52
C ALA A 44 -16.38 -8.95 1.97
N ARG A 45 -15.36 -9.25 2.79
CA ARG A 45 -15.25 -8.78 4.18
C ARG A 45 -15.07 -7.27 4.27
N GLN A 46 -14.17 -6.71 3.48
CA GLN A 46 -13.84 -5.28 3.54
C GLN A 46 -14.85 -4.38 2.81
N ARG A 47 -15.80 -4.95 2.06
CA ARG A 47 -16.74 -4.21 1.22
C ARG A 47 -17.50 -3.09 1.96
N HIS A 48 -17.86 -3.29 3.22
CA HIS A 48 -18.61 -2.30 4.01
C HIS A 48 -17.74 -1.09 4.40
N ARG A 49 -16.44 -1.29 4.53
CA ARG A 49 -15.44 -0.25 4.85
C ARG A 49 -14.88 0.43 3.61
N LEU A 50 -15.21 -0.12 2.42
CA LEU A 50 -14.71 0.33 1.12
C LEU A 50 -15.85 0.74 0.17
N PRO A 51 -16.63 1.79 0.51
CA PRO A 51 -17.74 2.26 -0.30
C PRO A 51 -17.33 2.74 -1.70
N LEU A 52 -16.15 3.37 -1.87
CA LEU A 52 -15.70 3.89 -3.16
C LEU A 52 -15.28 2.74 -4.10
N VAL A 53 -14.51 1.78 -3.59
CA VAL A 53 -14.14 0.56 -4.32
C VAL A 53 -15.39 -0.20 -4.70
N ALA A 54 -16.35 -0.37 -3.78
CA ALA A 54 -17.60 -1.08 -4.06
C ALA A 54 -18.41 -0.41 -5.17
N LYS A 55 -18.47 0.93 -5.19
CA LYS A 55 -19.14 1.71 -6.22
C LYS A 55 -18.45 1.58 -7.58
N ARG A 56 -17.14 1.85 -7.64
CA ARG A 56 -16.36 1.80 -8.91
C ARG A 56 -16.31 0.39 -9.49
N LEU A 57 -16.20 -0.64 -8.64
CA LEU A 57 -16.24 -2.04 -9.07
C LEU A 57 -17.61 -2.44 -9.63
N ALA A 58 -18.71 -1.90 -9.07
CA ALA A 58 -20.06 -2.15 -9.59
C ALA A 58 -20.33 -1.41 -10.91
N ALA A 59 -19.74 -0.22 -11.08
CA ALA A 59 -19.80 0.55 -12.32
C ALA A 59 -18.93 -0.01 -13.45
N GLY A 60 -17.93 -0.84 -13.12
CA GLY A 60 -16.96 -1.38 -14.08
C GLY A 60 -15.72 -0.49 -14.27
N ASP A 61 -15.62 0.61 -13.53
CA ASP A 61 -14.52 1.59 -13.59
C ASP A 61 -13.26 1.09 -12.86
N LEU A 62 -13.37 0.02 -12.07
CA LEU A 62 -12.27 -0.57 -11.32
C LEU A 62 -12.16 -2.06 -11.57
N SER A 63 -10.96 -2.53 -11.94
CA SER A 63 -10.72 -3.96 -12.12
C SER A 63 -10.75 -4.70 -10.77
N TYR A 64 -11.14 -5.98 -10.81
CA TYR A 64 -11.10 -6.84 -9.62
C TYR A 64 -9.71 -6.95 -8.99
N GLY A 65 -8.64 -6.83 -9.79
CA GLY A 65 -7.27 -6.86 -9.29
C GLY A 65 -7.00 -5.67 -8.37
N TYR A 66 -7.30 -4.45 -8.82
CA TYR A 66 -7.17 -3.25 -8.00
C TYR A 66 -8.07 -3.28 -6.76
N ALA A 67 -9.34 -3.66 -6.93
CA ALA A 67 -10.26 -3.77 -5.80
C ALA A 67 -9.74 -4.71 -4.71
N THR A 68 -9.14 -5.83 -5.10
CA THR A 68 -8.54 -6.79 -4.17
C THR A 68 -7.28 -6.23 -3.53
N THR A 69 -6.43 -5.54 -4.30
CA THR A 69 -5.23 -4.88 -3.77
C THR A 69 -5.57 -3.85 -2.70
N VAL A 70 -6.61 -3.03 -2.92
CA VAL A 70 -7.07 -2.04 -1.93
C VAL A 70 -7.65 -2.76 -0.71
N ALA A 71 -8.49 -3.78 -0.90
CA ALA A 71 -9.06 -4.57 0.19
C ALA A 71 -7.99 -5.25 1.06
N ASP A 72 -6.94 -5.80 0.47
CA ASP A 72 -5.84 -6.42 1.22
C ASP A 72 -5.02 -5.37 1.99
N ALA A 73 -4.83 -4.17 1.44
CA ALA A 73 -4.10 -3.08 2.10
C ALA A 73 -4.85 -2.57 3.35
N VAL A 74 -6.16 -2.31 3.23
CA VAL A 74 -6.95 -1.77 4.34
C VAL A 74 -7.35 -2.81 5.39
N ALA A 75 -7.25 -4.10 5.07
CA ALA A 75 -7.62 -5.17 6.00
C ALA A 75 -6.84 -5.15 7.33
N ARG A 76 -5.70 -4.43 7.36
CA ARG A 76 -4.86 -4.25 8.55
C ARG A 76 -5.06 -2.90 9.24
N LEU A 77 -5.83 -1.99 8.67
CA LEU A 77 -6.06 -0.65 9.20
C LEU A 77 -7.31 -0.61 10.08
N ASP A 78 -7.37 0.35 11.00
CA ASP A 78 -8.60 0.70 11.70
C ASP A 78 -9.59 1.44 10.78
N ASP A 79 -10.81 1.69 11.26
CA ASP A 79 -11.88 2.27 10.45
C ASP A 79 -11.61 3.72 10.03
N THR A 80 -10.88 4.48 10.86
CA THR A 80 -10.52 5.88 10.60
C THR A 80 -9.54 5.96 9.44
N ASP A 81 -8.49 5.14 9.50
CA ASP A 81 -7.44 5.07 8.49
C ASP A 81 -7.93 4.44 7.19
N CYS A 82 -8.91 3.53 7.28
CA CYS A 82 -9.45 2.81 6.13
C CYS A 82 -10.01 3.76 5.05
N GLY A 83 -10.75 4.80 5.44
CA GLY A 83 -11.33 5.75 4.49
C GLY A 83 -10.27 6.57 3.74
N GLN A 84 -9.23 7.01 4.44
CA GLN A 84 -8.11 7.75 3.84
C GLN A 84 -7.22 6.85 2.97
N ALA A 85 -7.01 5.62 3.40
CA ALA A 85 -6.29 4.63 2.62
C ALA A 85 -7.05 4.25 1.35
N GLU A 86 -8.38 4.11 1.42
CA GLU A 86 -9.22 3.83 0.25
C GLU A 86 -9.07 4.92 -0.82
N SER A 87 -9.23 6.20 -0.46
CA SER A 87 -9.13 7.30 -1.41
C SER A 87 -7.72 7.38 -2.01
N THR A 88 -6.69 7.33 -1.18
CA THR A 88 -5.29 7.43 -1.61
C THR A 88 -4.92 6.33 -2.60
N LEU A 89 -5.30 5.09 -2.32
CA LEU A 89 -4.98 3.95 -3.19
C LEU A 89 -5.77 3.99 -4.51
N LEU A 90 -7.00 4.51 -4.51
CA LEU A 90 -7.78 4.72 -5.72
C LEU A 90 -7.21 5.84 -6.58
N ASP A 91 -6.75 6.93 -5.98
CA ASP A 91 -6.09 8.03 -6.71
C ASP A 91 -4.80 7.54 -7.38
N MET A 92 -4.05 6.63 -6.74
CA MET A 92 -2.90 5.99 -7.40
C MET A 92 -3.32 5.13 -8.59
N ALA A 93 -4.43 4.41 -8.50
CA ALA A 93 -4.95 3.64 -9.62
C ALA A 93 -5.37 4.56 -10.79
N ASP A 94 -6.01 5.70 -10.48
CA ASP A 94 -6.42 6.71 -11.46
C ASP A 94 -5.22 7.39 -12.14
N GLN A 95 -4.10 7.54 -11.42
CA GLN A 95 -2.82 8.01 -11.97
C GLN A 95 -2.08 6.95 -12.82
N GLY A 96 -2.68 5.78 -13.04
CA GLY A 96 -2.13 4.72 -13.90
C GLY A 96 -1.06 3.84 -13.24
N PHE A 97 -0.95 3.85 -11.91
CA PHE A 97 -0.02 2.97 -11.21
C PHE A 97 -0.49 1.52 -11.31
N SER A 98 0.44 0.59 -11.58
CA SER A 98 0.11 -0.84 -11.66
C SER A 98 -0.39 -1.39 -10.33
N ALA A 99 -1.24 -2.41 -10.37
CA ALA A 99 -1.75 -3.08 -9.17
C ALA A 99 -0.63 -3.58 -8.23
N GLY A 100 0.50 -4.04 -8.78
CA GLY A 100 1.65 -4.45 -7.98
C GLY A 100 2.29 -3.28 -7.22
N LYS A 101 2.31 -2.08 -7.81
CA LYS A 101 2.82 -0.86 -7.17
C LYS A 101 1.86 -0.33 -6.12
N VAL A 102 0.55 -0.35 -6.40
CA VAL A 102 -0.49 -0.03 -5.40
C VAL A 102 -0.41 -1.01 -4.22
N ALA A 103 -0.16 -2.30 -4.47
CA ALA A 103 0.02 -3.30 -3.41
C ALA A 103 1.28 -3.05 -2.57
N ALA A 104 2.38 -2.61 -3.20
CA ALA A 104 3.60 -2.27 -2.48
C ALA A 104 3.41 -1.05 -1.58
N PHE A 105 2.67 -0.04 -2.03
CA PHE A 105 2.32 1.12 -1.22
C PHE A 105 1.34 0.75 -0.10
N GLY A 106 0.30 -0.02 -0.40
CA GLY A 106 -0.67 -0.52 0.58
C GLY A 106 -0.05 -1.32 1.72
N ARG A 107 1.09 -1.99 1.51
CA ARG A 107 1.83 -2.68 2.58
C ARG A 107 2.44 -1.73 3.62
N ARG A 108 2.72 -0.48 3.25
CA ARG A 108 3.34 0.55 4.10
C ARG A 108 2.37 1.67 4.48
N ILE A 109 1.09 1.52 4.13
CA ILE A 109 0.14 2.63 4.25
C ILE A 109 -0.11 3.05 5.70
N ARG A 110 0.03 2.12 6.66
CA ARG A 110 0.00 2.44 8.10
C ARG A 110 1.17 3.33 8.50
N ASP A 111 2.39 2.95 8.11
CA ASP A 111 3.61 3.71 8.39
C ASP A 111 3.52 5.12 7.78
N VAL A 112 2.96 5.22 6.56
CA VAL A 112 2.75 6.50 5.87
C VAL A 112 1.68 7.36 6.54
N ILE A 113 0.61 6.76 7.07
CA ILE A 113 -0.43 7.50 7.81
C ILE A 113 0.13 7.98 9.16
N ALA A 114 0.83 7.12 9.90
CA ALA A 114 1.46 7.47 11.17
C ALA A 114 2.53 8.58 11.01
N GLU A 115 3.35 8.51 9.95
CA GLU A 115 4.32 9.56 9.59
C GLU A 115 3.64 10.89 9.24
N ARG A 116 2.50 10.86 8.54
CA ARG A 116 1.74 12.05 8.14
C ARG A 116 1.04 12.73 9.33
N ASP A 117 0.52 11.94 10.26
CA ASP A 117 -0.25 12.44 11.40
C ASP A 117 0.63 12.76 12.63
N GLY A 118 1.94 12.51 12.53
CA GLY A 118 2.91 12.81 13.60
C GLY A 118 2.76 11.88 14.82
N THR A 119 2.16 10.71 14.63
CA THR A 119 1.85 9.71 15.66
C THR A 119 2.76 8.47 15.56
N GLU A 120 3.99 8.64 15.08
CA GLU A 120 5.00 7.57 15.10
C GLU A 120 5.23 7.08 16.55
N GLU A 121 4.80 5.86 16.85
CA GLU A 121 5.27 5.13 18.03
C GLU A 121 6.72 4.68 17.82
N ALA A 122 7.50 4.68 18.91
CA ALA A 122 8.92 4.37 18.88
C ALA A 122 9.20 3.01 18.20
N PRO A 123 10.30 2.86 17.44
CA PRO A 123 10.57 1.65 16.68
C PRO A 123 10.58 0.39 17.56
N ASP A 124 9.94 -0.65 17.05
CA ASP A 124 9.90 -2.01 17.59
C ASP A 124 11.30 -2.65 17.69
N GLU A 125 11.48 -3.53 18.68
CA GLU A 125 12.78 -4.14 19.03
C GLU A 125 13.46 -4.91 17.90
N ASP A 126 12.73 -5.34 16.85
CA ASP A 126 13.35 -5.95 15.66
C ASP A 126 14.22 -4.96 14.89
N SER A 127 13.91 -3.66 14.96
CA SER A 127 14.73 -2.57 14.40
C SER A 127 16.04 -2.33 15.17
N LYS A 128 16.17 -2.87 16.40
CA LYS A 128 17.38 -2.74 17.23
C LYS A 128 18.49 -3.74 16.87
N HIS A 129 18.25 -4.74 16.03
CA HIS A 129 19.29 -5.72 15.66
C HIS A 129 20.28 -5.19 14.59
N GLY A 130 20.14 -3.94 14.15
CA GLY A 130 20.92 -3.31 13.09
C GLY A 130 22.06 -2.39 13.53
N TYR A 131 22.52 -2.41 14.78
CA TYR A 131 23.55 -1.48 15.28
C TYR A 131 24.97 -1.63 14.67
N GLU A 132 25.15 -2.44 13.62
CA GLU A 132 26.40 -2.50 12.84
C GLU A 132 26.29 -1.90 11.43
N LYS A 133 25.08 -1.57 10.95
CA LYS A 133 24.91 -1.22 9.52
C LYS A 133 24.04 0.02 9.34
N SER A 134 24.66 1.06 8.80
CA SER A 134 23.98 2.19 8.18
C SER A 134 22.97 1.72 7.14
N TRP A 135 21.78 2.29 7.15
CA TRP A 135 20.75 2.02 6.15
C TRP A 135 20.04 3.30 5.75
N ILE A 136 19.69 3.39 4.46
CA ILE A 136 18.89 4.48 3.90
C ILE A 136 17.81 3.87 3.01
N THR A 137 16.59 4.32 3.19
CA THR A 137 15.48 4.14 2.26
C THR A 137 15.22 5.45 1.54
N THR A 138 15.13 5.40 0.22
CA THR A 138 14.74 6.55 -0.61
C THR A 138 13.40 6.29 -1.25
N THR A 139 12.42 7.14 -0.94
CA THR A 139 11.11 7.15 -1.58
C THR A 139 10.98 8.40 -2.42
N ARG A 140 10.55 8.26 -3.67
CA ARG A 140 10.34 9.43 -4.54
C ARG A 140 9.06 10.13 -4.11
N SER A 141 9.18 11.40 -3.76
CA SER A 141 8.05 12.28 -3.43
C SER A 141 7.33 12.72 -4.71
N LEU A 142 6.05 13.03 -4.59
CA LEU A 142 5.13 13.33 -5.70
C LEU A 142 5.39 14.70 -6.35
N ASP A 143 6.08 15.61 -5.66
CA ASP A 143 6.52 16.94 -6.12
C ASP A 143 7.87 16.92 -6.85
N GLY A 144 8.44 15.73 -7.08
CA GLY A 144 9.78 15.57 -7.66
C GLY A 144 10.89 15.55 -6.61
N GLY A 145 10.58 15.79 -5.34
CA GLY A 145 11.49 15.58 -4.22
C GLY A 145 11.80 14.11 -3.98
N ARG A 146 12.74 13.83 -3.07
CA ARG A 146 12.99 12.49 -2.55
C ARG A 146 12.96 12.55 -1.05
N TYR A 147 12.11 11.72 -0.47
CA TYR A 147 12.14 11.44 0.95
C TYR A 147 13.25 10.43 1.21
N ILE A 148 14.18 10.80 2.08
CA ILE A 148 15.32 9.97 2.45
C ILE A 148 15.19 9.76 3.95
N LYS A 149 14.96 8.52 4.38
CA LYS A 149 14.90 8.13 5.79
C LYS A 149 15.87 7.00 6.01
N GLY A 150 16.66 7.10 7.06
CA GLY A 150 17.73 6.16 7.32
C GLY A 150 18.43 6.47 8.63
N TRP A 151 19.19 5.50 9.09
CA TRP A 151 20.06 5.64 10.25
C TRP A 151 21.50 5.42 9.77
N LEU A 152 22.39 6.34 10.14
CA LEU A 152 23.80 6.29 9.77
C LEU A 152 24.65 6.19 11.04
N ASN A 153 25.64 5.31 11.00
CA ASN A 153 26.72 5.32 11.97
C ASN A 153 27.56 6.61 11.88
N PRO A 154 28.32 6.96 12.93
CA PRO A 154 29.17 8.15 12.94
C PRO A 154 30.14 8.25 11.74
N GLU A 155 30.73 7.14 11.29
CA GLU A 155 31.65 7.14 10.13
C GLU A 155 30.96 7.50 8.80
N ASP A 156 29.72 7.07 8.61
CA ASP A 156 28.95 7.33 7.38
C ASP A 156 28.22 8.69 7.42
N ALA A 157 27.88 9.14 8.63
CA ALA A 157 27.27 10.45 8.85
C ALA A 157 28.24 11.59 8.51
N ALA A 158 29.56 11.38 8.63
CA ALA A 158 30.59 12.39 8.34
C ALA A 158 30.53 12.94 6.90
N ILE A 159 29.93 12.20 5.95
CA ILE A 159 29.69 12.65 4.57
C ILE A 159 28.75 13.87 4.53
N TRP A 160 27.84 13.99 5.51
CA TRP A 160 26.84 15.06 5.58
C TRP A 160 27.34 16.33 6.26
N ASP A 161 28.42 16.22 7.05
CA ASP A 161 29.07 17.36 7.72
C ASP A 161 30.09 18.08 6.82
N GLY A 162 30.38 17.53 5.64
CA GLY A 162 31.28 18.13 4.66
C GLY A 162 30.68 19.36 3.96
N PRO A 163 31.50 20.37 3.61
CA PRO A 163 31.03 21.49 2.79
C PRO A 163 30.59 20.97 1.41
N TRP A 164 29.30 21.11 1.12
CA TRP A 164 28.68 20.74 -0.15
C TRP A 164 29.50 21.27 -1.35
N PRO A 165 29.82 20.45 -2.36
CA PRO A 165 30.54 20.92 -3.54
C PRO A 165 29.69 21.98 -4.25
N ARG A 166 30.21 23.21 -4.34
CA ARG A 166 29.61 24.26 -5.17
C ARG A 166 29.51 23.76 -6.61
N SER A 167 28.32 23.81 -7.17
CA SER A 167 28.06 23.44 -8.56
C SER A 167 29.03 24.19 -9.50
N PRO A 168 29.69 23.51 -10.46
CA PRO A 168 30.52 24.20 -11.44
C PRO A 168 29.64 25.15 -12.28
N SER A 169 30.05 26.41 -12.35
CA SER A 169 29.41 27.42 -13.18
C SER A 169 29.40 26.97 -14.64
N ARG A 170 28.22 26.98 -15.28
CA ARG A 170 28.10 26.73 -16.72
C ARG A 170 28.90 27.80 -17.47
N PRO A 171 29.85 27.44 -18.36
CA PRO A 171 30.53 28.42 -19.20
C PRO A 171 29.50 29.08 -20.13
N GLY A 172 29.51 30.42 -20.12
CA GLY A 172 28.64 31.27 -20.91
C GLY A 172 28.81 31.00 -22.41
N ARG A 173 27.70 30.86 -23.11
CA ARG A 173 27.66 30.68 -24.57
C ARG A 173 27.87 32.05 -25.21
N THR A 174 29.06 32.31 -25.75
CA THR A 174 29.33 33.48 -26.59
C THR A 174 28.62 33.31 -27.94
N THR A 175 27.62 34.15 -28.19
CA THR A 175 27.02 34.32 -29.52
C THR A 175 27.92 35.27 -30.31
N THR A 176 28.60 34.75 -31.34
CA THR A 176 29.23 35.57 -32.37
C THR A 176 28.19 35.81 -33.47
N ALA A 177 27.78 37.06 -33.67
CA ALA A 177 27.00 37.49 -34.83
C ALA A 177 27.94 37.74 -36.01
N THR A 178 27.53 37.30 -37.20
CA THR A 178 28.13 37.60 -38.51
C THR A 178 27.35 38.73 -39.16
#